data_AF-A0A257LPU8-F1
#
_entry.id   AF-A0A257LPU8-F1
#
_cell.length_a   1.000
_cell.length_b   1.000
_cell.length_c   1.000
_cell.angle_alpha   90.00
_cell.angle_beta   90.00
_cell.angle_gamma   90.00
#
_symmetry.space_group_name_H-M   'P 1'
#
loop_
_entity.id
_entity.type
_entity.pdbx_description
1 polymer ?
#
loop_
_entity_poly.entity_id
_entity_poly.type
_entity_poly.pdbx_seq_one_letter_code
_entity_poly.pdbx_strand_id
1 'polypeptide(L)'
;MSMSLSKTLQWAASAALGAALCLPVAGQASVLARVDFEAAPPLTVVGPGQSDASYSEAGFRFTPSGGDAQVDLSFCSAPDFCAVGNATQYLTALNDASVTIAAESGSSFSLGSFEASFVPSPSLDYSGLSILLTLSGALSGGGTASQTFELLGTGAGDYLGSACLSDPTYINDAQFALDNLAFVPEPSALWLVGLALAGLGLTRRTASR
;
A
#
# COMPACT_ATOMS: atom_id res chain seq x y z
N MET A 1 -13.71 -82.44 40.31
CA MET A 1 -12.94 -82.53 39.05
C MET A 1 -13.94 -82.34 37.93
N SER A 2 -13.88 -81.38 37.01
CA SER A 2 -12.83 -80.47 36.58
C SER A 2 -13.50 -79.18 36.07
N MET A 3 -12.86 -78.04 36.33
CA MET A 3 -13.20 -76.73 35.77
C MET A 3 -13.00 -76.71 34.26
N SER A 4 -13.78 -75.91 33.52
CA SER A 4 -13.26 -75.25 32.32
C SER A 4 -14.01 -73.95 32.04
N LEU A 5 -13.30 -72.85 32.26
CA LEU A 5 -13.62 -71.49 31.86
C LEU A 5 -13.52 -71.35 30.33
N SER A 6 -14.47 -70.69 29.68
CA SER A 6 -14.22 -70.02 28.39
C SER A 6 -14.62 -68.55 28.48
N LYS A 7 -13.67 -67.72 28.94
CA LYS A 7 -13.67 -66.27 28.78
C LYS A 7 -13.12 -65.94 27.40
N THR A 8 -13.99 -65.72 26.41
CA THR A 8 -13.58 -65.22 25.09
C THR A 8 -14.71 -64.39 24.46
N LEU A 9 -15.04 -63.25 25.06
CA LEU A 9 -15.88 -62.24 24.40
C LEU A 9 -15.61 -60.87 25.03
N GLN A 10 -14.45 -60.32 24.70
CA GLN A 10 -14.13 -58.96 25.05
C GLN A 10 -13.17 -58.44 23.96
N TRP A 11 -13.36 -57.18 23.57
CA TRP A 11 -12.51 -56.42 22.65
C TRP A 11 -12.77 -56.61 21.15
N ALA A 12 -13.93 -56.15 20.68
CA ALA A 12 -14.06 -55.68 19.31
C ALA A 12 -14.78 -54.33 19.30
N ALA A 13 -14.24 -53.44 18.47
CA ALA A 13 -14.79 -52.15 18.04
C ALA A 13 -14.71 -50.98 19.05
N SER A 14 -13.67 -50.16 18.89
CA SER A 14 -13.82 -48.71 18.62
C SER A 14 -12.46 -48.07 18.32
N ALA A 15 -11.82 -48.51 17.23
CA ALA A 15 -10.80 -47.71 16.56
C ALA A 15 -11.54 -46.84 15.54
N ALA A 16 -12.17 -45.76 16.00
CA ALA A 16 -12.72 -44.75 15.11
C ALA A 16 -11.53 -44.00 14.50
N LEU A 17 -11.28 -44.28 13.22
CA LEU A 17 -10.45 -43.47 12.33
C LEU A 17 -10.88 -42.00 12.46
N GLY A 18 -10.14 -41.24 13.27
CA GLY A 18 -10.09 -39.79 13.15
C GLY A 18 -9.27 -39.46 11.90
N ALA A 19 -9.88 -39.60 10.72
CA ALA A 19 -9.34 -39.01 9.51
C ALA A 19 -9.37 -37.49 9.71
N ALA A 20 -8.28 -36.96 10.27
CA ALA A 20 -8.02 -35.55 10.34
C ALA A 20 -8.01 -35.05 8.90
N LEU A 21 -9.10 -34.37 8.52
CA LEU A 21 -9.21 -33.64 7.28
C LEU A 21 -8.11 -32.57 7.31
N CYS A 22 -6.93 -32.90 6.76
CA CYS A 22 -5.99 -31.92 6.24
C CYS A 22 -6.65 -31.24 5.04
N LEU A 23 -7.67 -30.42 5.30
CA LEU A 23 -8.10 -29.43 4.35
C LEU A 23 -6.92 -28.46 4.23
N PRO A 24 -6.34 -28.27 3.04
CA PRO A 24 -5.39 -27.20 2.84
C PRO A 24 -6.14 -25.92 3.20
N VAL A 25 -5.77 -25.30 4.32
CA VAL A 25 -6.04 -23.89 4.52
C VAL A 25 -5.25 -23.23 3.40
N ALA A 26 -5.92 -22.90 2.31
CA ALA A 26 -5.38 -22.01 1.30
C ALA A 26 -5.20 -20.66 2.02
N GLY A 27 -4.06 -20.51 2.68
CA GLY A 27 -3.56 -19.22 3.08
C GLY A 27 -3.46 -18.45 1.77
N GLN A 28 -4.41 -17.56 1.52
CA GLN A 28 -4.23 -16.56 0.49
C GLN A 28 -2.98 -15.82 0.91
N ALA A 29 -1.86 -16.12 0.26
CA ALA A 29 -0.68 -15.30 0.34
C ALA A 29 -1.17 -13.90 0.01
N SER A 30 -1.11 -12.99 0.98
CA SER A 30 -1.44 -11.58 0.76
C SER A 30 -0.54 -11.13 -0.38
N VAL A 31 -1.11 -11.05 -1.59
CA VAL A 31 -0.38 -10.55 -2.74
C VAL A 31 -0.05 -9.11 -2.39
N LEU A 32 1.23 -8.80 -2.34
CA LEU A 32 1.70 -7.42 -2.26
C LEU A 32 1.05 -6.68 -3.43
N ALA A 33 0.14 -5.76 -3.12
CA ALA A 33 -0.44 -4.90 -4.13
C ALA A 33 0.63 -3.86 -4.45
N ARG A 34 1.10 -3.85 -5.70
CA ARG A 34 2.05 -2.87 -6.20
C ARG A 34 1.31 -1.84 -7.02
N VAL A 35 1.60 -0.57 -6.76
CA VAL A 35 1.23 0.55 -7.64
C VAL A 35 2.53 1.10 -8.21
N ASP A 36 2.68 0.98 -9.52
CA ASP A 36 3.82 1.48 -10.28
C ASP A 36 3.40 2.51 -11.34
N PHE A 37 2.11 2.87 -11.38
CA PHE A 37 1.56 3.92 -12.24
C PHE A 37 1.62 3.62 -13.73
N GLU A 38 2.22 2.51 -14.18
CA GLU A 38 2.43 2.14 -15.60
C GLU A 38 1.13 1.86 -16.37
N ALA A 39 0.02 1.74 -15.66
CA ALA A 39 -1.30 1.57 -16.26
C ALA A 39 -1.98 2.92 -16.57
N ALA A 40 -1.38 4.04 -16.19
CA ALA A 40 -1.98 5.35 -16.33
C ALA A 40 -2.09 5.77 -17.81
N PRO A 41 -3.26 6.25 -18.26
CA PRO A 41 -3.37 6.88 -19.56
C PRO A 41 -2.38 8.04 -19.72
N PRO A 42 -1.91 8.32 -20.94
CA PRO A 42 -1.07 9.48 -21.19
C PRO A 42 -1.73 10.79 -20.72
N LEU A 43 -0.94 11.68 -20.12
CA LEU A 43 -1.36 13.00 -19.62
C LEU A 43 -2.44 12.90 -18.51
N THR A 44 -2.42 11.83 -17.70
CA THR A 44 -3.32 11.71 -16.55
C THR A 44 -2.99 12.75 -15.49
N VAL A 45 -3.90 13.70 -15.29
CA VAL A 45 -3.85 14.73 -14.23
C VAL A 45 -5.13 14.61 -13.40
N VAL A 46 -4.99 14.60 -12.09
CA VAL A 46 -6.09 14.44 -11.14
C VAL A 46 -5.99 15.48 -10.03
N GLY A 47 -7.12 15.93 -9.50
CA GLY A 47 -7.13 16.90 -8.39
C GLY A 47 -8.27 17.91 -8.45
N PRO A 48 -8.26 18.91 -7.55
CA PRO A 48 -9.33 19.89 -7.43
C PRO A 48 -9.56 20.75 -8.68
N GLY A 49 -8.53 20.95 -9.51
CA GLY A 49 -8.59 21.73 -10.75
C GLY A 49 -8.98 20.93 -11.98
N GLN A 50 -9.13 19.61 -11.85
CA GLN A 50 -9.29 18.69 -12.99
C GLN A 50 -10.70 18.10 -13.08
N SER A 51 -11.01 17.47 -14.23
CA SER A 51 -12.26 16.71 -14.38
C SER A 51 -12.32 15.49 -13.47
N ASP A 52 -11.17 14.86 -13.25
CA ASP A 52 -11.02 13.68 -12.41
C ASP A 52 -10.39 14.09 -11.07
N ALA A 53 -11.12 13.85 -9.98
CA ALA A 53 -10.65 14.21 -8.63
C ALA A 53 -9.59 13.23 -8.07
N SER A 54 -9.43 12.06 -8.69
CA SER A 54 -8.55 11.00 -8.17
C SER A 54 -8.11 10.02 -9.24
N TYR A 55 -6.95 9.39 -9.03
CA TYR A 55 -6.45 8.26 -9.81
C TYR A 55 -6.62 6.96 -9.04
N SER A 56 -6.86 5.82 -9.71
CA SER A 56 -7.00 4.53 -9.04
C SER A 56 -6.26 3.41 -9.77
N GLU A 57 -5.51 2.60 -9.03
CA GLU A 57 -4.72 1.48 -9.54
C GLU A 57 -4.55 0.41 -8.46
N ALA A 58 -4.56 -0.87 -8.87
CA ALA A 58 -4.35 -2.02 -7.99
C ALA A 58 -5.24 -2.03 -6.71
N GLY A 59 -6.44 -1.44 -6.78
CA GLY A 59 -7.36 -1.35 -5.64
C GLY A 59 -7.05 -0.23 -4.64
N PHE A 60 -6.19 0.72 -5.00
CA PHE A 60 -5.87 1.92 -4.24
C PHE A 60 -6.28 3.16 -5.03
N ARG A 61 -6.80 4.16 -4.31
CA ARG A 61 -7.18 5.47 -4.84
C ARG A 61 -6.26 6.55 -4.27
N PHE A 62 -5.81 7.43 -5.17
CA PHE A 62 -4.93 8.55 -4.92
C PHE A 62 -5.73 9.85 -5.13
N THR A 63 -5.89 10.63 -4.07
CA THR A 63 -6.69 11.86 -4.09
C THR A 63 -5.83 13.05 -3.67
N PRO A 64 -5.43 13.90 -4.62
CA PRO A 64 -4.71 15.13 -4.31
C PRO A 64 -5.60 16.16 -3.63
N SER A 65 -4.99 17.01 -2.81
CA SER A 65 -5.64 18.17 -2.20
C SER A 65 -4.65 19.33 -2.06
N GLY A 66 -5.14 20.57 -2.00
CA GLY A 66 -4.30 21.77 -2.05
C GLY A 66 -3.91 22.15 -3.48
N GLY A 67 -3.39 21.18 -4.24
CA GLY A 67 -3.08 21.30 -5.66
C GLY A 67 -3.44 20.02 -6.43
N ASP A 68 -3.12 20.04 -7.73
CA ASP A 68 -3.30 18.88 -8.61
C ASP A 68 -2.09 17.93 -8.54
N ALA A 69 -2.30 16.67 -8.89
CA ALA A 69 -1.24 15.70 -9.10
C ALA A 69 -1.32 15.11 -10.50
N GLN A 70 -0.21 14.59 -10.96
CA GLN A 70 0.00 14.07 -12.29
C GLN A 70 0.60 12.67 -12.21
N VAL A 71 0.15 11.74 -13.04
CA VAL A 71 0.52 10.31 -12.94
C VAL A 71 1.47 9.86 -14.07
N ASP A 72 1.60 10.65 -15.14
CA ASP A 72 2.27 10.21 -16.35
C ASP A 72 3.32 11.18 -16.90
N LEU A 73 4.41 10.56 -17.36
CA LEU A 73 5.59 11.10 -18.02
C LEU A 73 5.37 11.65 -19.43
N SER A 74 4.26 11.42 -20.14
CA SER A 74 4.14 12.01 -21.51
C SER A 74 4.17 13.55 -21.51
N PHE A 75 3.98 14.17 -20.33
CA PHE A 75 4.23 15.58 -20.07
C PHE A 75 5.71 15.97 -19.97
N CYS A 76 6.60 15.01 -19.72
CA CYS A 76 8.05 15.15 -19.82
C CYS A 76 8.58 15.33 -21.24
N SER A 77 7.70 15.54 -22.21
CA SER A 77 8.09 16.10 -23.51
C SER A 77 8.69 17.51 -23.38
N ALA A 78 8.36 18.23 -22.30
CA ALA A 78 9.19 19.32 -21.79
C ALA A 78 10.12 18.74 -20.71
N PRO A 79 11.46 18.87 -20.82
CA PRO A 79 12.44 18.27 -19.90
C PRO A 79 12.38 18.86 -18.47
N ASP A 80 11.40 19.71 -18.21
CA ASP A 80 11.38 20.72 -17.20
C ASP A 80 10.54 20.35 -15.97
N PHE A 81 9.79 19.24 -16.04
CA PHE A 81 8.81 18.80 -15.02
C PHE A 81 9.00 17.36 -14.57
N CYS A 82 10.17 16.81 -14.85
CA CYS A 82 10.39 15.38 -14.72
C CYS A 82 11.09 15.09 -13.41
N ALA A 83 10.54 14.16 -12.64
CA ALA A 83 11.38 13.33 -11.78
C ALA A 83 12.36 12.57 -12.66
N VAL A 84 13.58 12.43 -12.19
CA VAL A 84 14.64 11.92 -13.04
C VAL A 84 15.44 10.82 -12.39
N GLY A 85 16.06 10.01 -13.24
CA GLY A 85 16.37 8.62 -12.92
C GLY A 85 15.17 7.69 -13.09
N ASN A 86 13.98 8.22 -13.37
CA ASN A 86 12.78 7.43 -13.66
C ASN A 86 12.29 7.68 -15.10
N ALA A 87 12.40 6.66 -15.93
CA ALA A 87 11.92 6.68 -17.32
C ALA A 87 10.50 6.10 -17.47
N THR A 88 9.86 5.75 -16.35
CA THR A 88 8.55 5.12 -16.28
C THR A 88 7.54 6.05 -15.59
N GLN A 89 6.26 5.69 -15.57
CA GLN A 89 5.19 6.54 -15.04
C GLN A 89 5.32 6.69 -13.51
N TYR A 90 4.91 7.83 -12.97
CA TYR A 90 4.97 8.11 -11.53
C TYR A 90 3.96 9.19 -11.15
N LEU A 91 3.56 9.18 -9.88
CA LEU A 91 2.69 10.21 -9.33
C LEU A 91 3.50 11.41 -8.82
N THR A 92 3.36 12.56 -9.45
CA THR A 92 3.89 13.84 -8.99
C THR A 92 2.81 14.72 -8.41
N ALA A 93 3.04 15.25 -7.21
CA ALA A 93 2.19 16.25 -6.58
C ALA A 93 2.84 17.64 -6.72
N LEU A 94 2.13 18.60 -7.32
CA LEU A 94 2.64 19.94 -7.62
C LEU A 94 1.95 21.01 -6.75
N ASN A 95 2.64 22.13 -6.50
CA ASN A 95 2.09 23.33 -5.85
C ASN A 95 1.47 23.07 -4.46
N ASP A 96 2.25 22.54 -3.53
CA ASP A 96 1.81 22.19 -2.17
C ASP A 96 0.68 21.16 -2.13
N ALA A 97 0.55 20.34 -3.17
CA ALA A 97 -0.37 19.24 -3.18
C ALA A 97 0.03 18.19 -2.13
N SER A 98 -0.96 17.71 -1.38
CA SER A 98 -0.84 16.49 -0.58
C SER A 98 -1.69 15.40 -1.21
N VAL A 99 -1.18 14.17 -1.22
CA VAL A 99 -1.89 13.02 -1.80
C VAL A 99 -2.40 12.13 -0.67
N THR A 100 -3.71 11.92 -0.64
CA THR A 100 -4.33 10.90 0.22
C THR A 100 -4.39 9.57 -0.52
N ILE A 101 -3.90 8.51 0.10
CA ILE A 101 -3.97 7.14 -0.42
C ILE A 101 -5.01 6.37 0.40
N ALA A 102 -5.97 5.75 -0.27
CA ALA A 102 -7.00 4.92 0.36
C ALA A 102 -7.20 3.61 -0.39
N ALA A 103 -7.35 2.49 0.35
CA ALA A 103 -7.81 1.25 -0.25
C ALA A 103 -9.28 1.43 -0.71
N GLU A 104 -9.59 1.05 -1.94
CA GLU A 104 -10.95 1.19 -2.49
C GLU A 104 -11.96 0.29 -1.78
N SER A 105 -11.50 -0.83 -1.24
CA SER A 105 -12.30 -1.72 -0.40
C SER A 105 -12.68 -1.12 0.97
N GLY A 106 -12.09 0.03 1.34
CA GLY A 106 -12.20 0.62 2.67
C GLY A 106 -11.44 -0.15 3.75
N SER A 107 -10.61 -1.13 3.38
CA SER A 107 -9.81 -1.92 4.32
C SER A 107 -8.57 -1.17 4.81
N SER A 108 -8.04 -1.56 5.97
CA SER A 108 -6.72 -1.14 6.41
C SER A 108 -5.61 -1.77 5.56
N PHE A 109 -4.48 -1.08 5.46
CA PHE A 109 -3.29 -1.55 4.77
C PHE A 109 -2.04 -1.06 5.50
N SER A 110 -0.93 -1.74 5.26
CA SER A 110 0.41 -1.25 5.62
C SER A 110 1.15 -0.85 4.36
N LEU A 111 1.77 0.33 4.35
CA LEU A 111 2.72 0.72 3.31
C LEU A 111 4.07 0.08 3.65
N GLY A 112 4.50 -0.89 2.84
CA GLY A 112 5.73 -1.65 3.05
C GLY A 112 6.96 -0.94 2.50
N SER A 113 6.86 -0.40 1.29
CA SER A 113 7.91 0.37 0.63
C SER A 113 7.30 1.36 -0.37
N PHE A 114 8.08 2.38 -0.73
CA PHE A 114 7.81 3.29 -1.82
C PHE A 114 9.14 3.89 -2.28
N GLU A 115 9.16 4.40 -3.51
CA GLU A 115 10.23 5.24 -4.02
C GLU A 115 9.72 6.67 -4.08
N ALA A 116 10.56 7.63 -3.72
CA ALA A 116 10.21 9.04 -3.76
C ALA A 116 11.40 9.88 -4.21
N SER A 117 11.09 10.97 -4.92
CA SER A 117 12.07 11.97 -5.31
C SER A 117 11.49 13.37 -5.15
N PHE A 118 12.38 14.34 -4.97
CA PHE A 118 12.01 15.74 -5.07
C PHE A 118 11.92 16.14 -6.55
N VAL A 119 10.91 16.94 -6.89
CA VAL A 119 10.79 17.53 -8.24
C VAL A 119 11.23 18.98 -8.16
N PRO A 120 12.44 19.33 -8.63
CA PRO A 120 12.97 20.67 -8.49
C PRO A 120 12.25 21.67 -9.39
N SER A 121 12.04 22.88 -8.87
CA SER A 121 11.80 24.04 -9.71
C SER A 121 13.13 24.43 -10.38
N PRO A 122 13.15 24.76 -11.68
CA PRO A 122 14.39 25.19 -12.36
C PRO A 122 15.09 26.43 -11.84
N SER A 123 14.28 27.32 -11.28
CA SER A 123 14.61 28.72 -11.09
C SER A 123 15.24 28.90 -9.72
N LEU A 124 15.37 27.79 -8.98
CA LEU A 124 15.80 27.70 -7.60
C LEU A 124 16.91 26.64 -7.49
N ASP A 125 17.96 26.98 -6.75
CA ASP A 125 19.01 26.03 -6.40
C ASP A 125 18.66 25.37 -5.07
N TYR A 126 18.48 24.05 -5.09
CA TYR A 126 18.16 23.25 -3.91
C TYR A 126 19.38 22.53 -3.34
N SER A 127 20.59 22.84 -3.83
CA SER A 127 21.84 22.26 -3.33
C SER A 127 22.00 22.47 -1.83
N GLY A 128 22.12 21.38 -1.08
CA GLY A 128 22.29 21.43 0.37
C GLY A 128 21.03 21.78 1.16
N LEU A 129 19.87 21.81 0.50
CA LEU A 129 18.58 21.87 1.18
C LEU A 129 18.10 20.45 1.52
N SER A 130 17.62 20.30 2.75
CA SER A 130 16.92 19.12 3.22
C SER A 130 15.43 19.29 2.98
N ILE A 131 14.88 18.51 2.05
CA ILE A 131 13.45 18.55 1.74
C ILE A 131 12.79 17.40 2.48
N LEU A 132 11.67 17.67 3.14
CA LEU A 132 11.04 16.69 4.03
C LEU A 132 9.75 16.17 3.41
N LEU A 133 9.71 14.87 3.13
CA LEU A 133 8.47 14.17 2.79
C LEU A 133 7.88 13.60 4.07
N THR A 134 6.69 14.05 4.44
CA THR A 134 5.98 13.54 5.62
C THR A 134 4.82 12.65 5.21
N LEU A 135 4.86 11.39 5.63
CA LEU A 135 3.77 10.44 5.52
C LEU A 135 3.00 10.44 6.82
N SER A 136 1.68 10.63 6.76
CA SER A 136 0.80 10.46 7.91
C SER A 136 -0.39 9.59 7.56
N GLY A 137 -0.84 8.78 8.52
CA GLY A 137 -1.98 7.89 8.35
C GLY A 137 -2.75 7.68 9.64
N ALA A 138 -4.03 7.35 9.52
CA ALA A 138 -4.88 6.94 10.64
C ALA A 138 -4.69 5.45 10.91
N LEU A 139 -4.52 5.08 12.18
CA LEU A 139 -4.39 3.68 12.59
C LEU A 139 -5.77 3.05 12.83
N SER A 140 -5.92 1.76 12.53
CA SER A 140 -7.18 1.01 12.69
C SER A 140 -7.68 0.95 14.14
N GLY A 141 -6.76 1.01 15.11
CA GLY A 141 -7.07 1.12 16.55
C GLY A 141 -7.40 2.53 17.03
N GLY A 142 -7.49 3.51 16.12
CA GLY A 142 -7.51 4.94 16.44
C GLY A 142 -6.12 5.54 16.59
N GLY A 143 -6.05 6.88 16.49
CA GLY A 143 -4.79 7.63 16.51
C GLY A 143 -4.18 7.83 15.12
N THR A 144 -3.01 8.46 15.09
CA THR A 144 -2.26 8.75 13.87
C THR A 144 -0.82 8.26 13.98
N ALA A 145 -0.26 7.79 12.87
CA ALA A 145 1.17 7.58 12.69
C ALA A 145 1.72 8.66 11.75
N SER A 146 2.97 9.05 11.97
CA SER A 146 3.67 9.99 11.10
C SER A 146 5.13 9.58 10.98
N GLN A 147 5.67 9.63 9.77
CA GLN A 147 7.08 9.43 9.49
C GLN A 147 7.54 10.49 8.50
N THR A 148 8.72 11.05 8.74
CA THR A 148 9.32 12.05 7.87
C THR A 148 10.60 11.48 7.27
N PHE A 149 10.72 11.60 5.96
CA PHE A 149 11.87 11.19 5.19
C PHE A 149 12.56 12.44 4.66
N GLU A 150 13.88 12.46 4.75
CA GLU A 150 14.69 13.49 4.14
C GLU A 150 14.97 13.10 2.69
N LEU A 151 14.47 13.91 1.77
CA LEU A 151 14.82 13.91 0.37
C LEU A 151 15.98 14.91 0.23
N LEU A 152 17.18 14.38 0.01
CA LEU A 152 18.38 15.21 -0.13
C LEU A 152 18.35 15.94 -1.48
N GLY A 153 18.40 17.27 -1.45
CA GLY A 153 18.62 18.07 -2.65
C GLY A 153 20.08 17.95 -3.09
N THR A 154 20.33 17.26 -4.20
CA THR A 154 21.68 16.97 -4.71
C THR A 154 22.31 18.10 -5.55
N GLY A 155 21.64 19.26 -5.67
CA GLY A 155 22.12 20.43 -6.39
C GLY A 155 21.89 20.40 -7.90
N ALA A 156 22.01 21.56 -8.54
CA ALA A 156 21.75 21.75 -9.97
C ALA A 156 22.61 20.82 -10.84
N GLY A 157 21.98 19.84 -11.50
CA GLY A 157 22.66 18.91 -12.42
C GLY A 157 22.18 17.46 -12.37
N ASP A 158 21.37 17.06 -11.38
CA ASP A 158 20.76 15.74 -11.24
C ASP A 158 19.36 15.94 -10.60
N TYR A 159 18.35 16.43 -11.31
CA TYR A 159 18.25 16.76 -12.73
C TYR A 159 17.56 18.11 -13.00
N LEU A 160 17.72 18.55 -14.25
CA LEU A 160 17.59 19.91 -14.80
C LEU A 160 16.27 20.15 -15.55
N GLY A 161 15.62 21.30 -15.31
CA GLY A 161 14.72 21.93 -16.28
C GLY A 161 13.56 22.73 -15.70
N SER A 162 13.00 23.68 -16.46
CA SER A 162 12.19 24.82 -16.02
C SER A 162 10.65 24.99 -16.12
N ALA A 163 9.96 25.11 -14.96
CA ALA A 163 8.64 25.75 -14.80
C ALA A 163 8.68 27.27 -14.68
N CYS A 164 7.99 27.92 -15.61
CA CYS A 164 7.33 29.19 -15.39
C CYS A 164 6.07 29.01 -14.53
N LEU A 165 6.09 29.52 -13.30
CA LEU A 165 4.91 30.10 -12.67
C LEU A 165 4.82 31.55 -13.15
N SER A 166 3.81 31.88 -13.95
CA SER A 166 3.53 33.27 -14.34
C SER A 166 2.78 34.06 -13.25
N ASP A 167 2.91 33.68 -11.98
CA ASP A 167 2.41 34.43 -10.85
C ASP A 167 3.49 34.58 -9.77
N PRO A 168 4.10 35.77 -9.60
CA PRO A 168 5.17 36.01 -8.63
C PRO A 168 4.68 36.06 -7.16
N THR A 169 3.45 35.64 -6.86
CA THR A 169 2.88 35.71 -5.51
C THR A 169 2.65 34.36 -4.80
N TYR A 170 2.95 33.22 -5.43
CA TYR A 170 2.85 31.90 -4.81
C TYR A 170 4.16 31.10 -4.98
N ILE A 171 5.03 31.18 -3.98
CA ILE A 171 6.17 30.28 -3.82
C ILE A 171 5.66 29.05 -3.05
N ASN A 172 5.10 28.09 -3.80
CA ASN A 172 4.55 26.83 -3.29
C ASN A 172 5.54 25.70 -3.62
N ASP A 173 6.66 25.69 -2.91
CA ASP A 173 7.92 25.05 -3.31
C ASP A 173 8.04 23.54 -3.01
N ALA A 174 7.01 22.90 -2.45
CA ALA A 174 7.06 21.47 -2.17
C ALA A 174 6.43 20.66 -3.31
N GLN A 175 7.28 20.08 -4.16
CA GLN A 175 6.88 19.15 -5.21
C GLN A 175 7.60 17.81 -5.00
N PHE A 176 6.87 16.70 -5.07
CA PHE A 176 7.45 15.38 -4.90
C PHE A 176 6.87 14.40 -5.93
N ALA A 177 7.66 13.39 -6.26
CA ALA A 177 7.23 12.25 -7.05
C ALA A 177 7.22 10.98 -6.18
N LEU A 178 6.25 10.11 -6.42
CA LEU A 178 6.10 8.80 -5.80
C LEU A 178 6.04 7.73 -6.89
N ASP A 179 6.68 6.61 -6.64
CA ASP A 179 6.62 5.42 -7.48
C ASP A 179 6.75 4.14 -6.63
N ASN A 180 6.46 2.98 -7.22
CA ASN A 180 6.76 1.66 -6.71
C ASN A 180 6.25 1.41 -5.29
N LEU A 181 5.01 1.84 -5.03
CA LEU A 181 4.35 1.66 -3.75
C LEU A 181 3.98 0.20 -3.56
N ALA A 182 4.47 -0.42 -2.48
CA ALA A 182 4.12 -1.76 -2.10
C ALA A 182 3.20 -1.73 -0.89
N PHE A 183 1.96 -2.16 -1.07
CA PHE A 183 0.97 -2.29 -0.02
C PHE A 183 0.85 -3.73 0.42
N VAL A 184 0.88 -3.91 1.74
CA VAL A 184 0.56 -5.18 2.39
C VAL A 184 -0.87 -5.05 2.92
N PRO A 185 -1.85 -5.74 2.32
CA PRO A 185 -3.17 -5.87 2.94
C PRO A 185 -2.96 -6.46 4.33
N GLU A 186 -3.53 -5.82 5.36
CA GLU A 186 -3.50 -6.42 6.69
C GLU A 186 -4.15 -7.81 6.56
N PRO A 187 -3.42 -8.90 6.88
CA PRO A 187 -3.98 -10.24 6.76
C PRO A 187 -5.19 -10.23 7.65
N SER A 188 -6.36 -10.27 7.02
CA SER A 188 -7.67 -10.13 7.66
C SER A 188 -7.66 -10.90 8.96
N ALA A 189 -7.39 -10.21 10.06
CA ALA A 189 -7.20 -10.86 11.35
C ALA A 189 -8.48 -11.60 11.73
N LEU A 190 -9.61 -11.17 11.16
CA LEU A 190 -10.90 -11.84 11.15
C LEU A 190 -10.87 -13.28 10.63
N TRP A 191 -10.07 -13.61 9.62
CA TRP A 191 -9.93 -14.99 9.16
C TRP A 191 -9.14 -15.84 10.15
N LEU A 192 -8.07 -15.29 10.74
CA LEU A 192 -7.31 -16.00 11.79
C LEU A 192 -8.13 -16.16 13.07
N VAL A 193 -8.85 -15.12 13.49
CA VAL A 193 -9.78 -15.15 14.62
C VAL A 193 -10.94 -16.09 14.32
N GLY A 194 -11.49 -16.07 13.11
CA GLY A 194 -12.54 -16.98 12.65
C GLY A 194 -12.09 -18.43 12.66
N LEU A 195 -10.88 -18.72 12.17
CA LEU A 195 -10.26 -20.04 12.24
C LEU A 195 -10.00 -20.48 13.68
N ALA A 196 -9.48 -19.60 14.53
CA ALA A 196 -9.24 -19.88 15.93
C ALA A 196 -10.55 -20.21 16.66
N LEU A 197 -11.61 -19.43 16.42
CA LEU A 197 -12.95 -19.67 17.00
C LEU A 197 -13.60 -20.95 16.45
N ALA A 198 -13.46 -21.21 15.15
CA ALA A 198 -13.95 -22.46 14.55
C ALA A 198 -13.23 -23.68 15.16
N GLY A 199 -11.91 -23.60 15.35
CA GLY A 199 -11.12 -24.62 16.05
C GLY A 199 -11.59 -24.84 17.49
N LEU A 200 -11.84 -23.76 18.24
CA LEU A 200 -12.37 -23.84 19.61
C LEU A 200 -13.78 -24.45 19.69
N GLY A 201 -14.64 -24.15 18.71
CA GLY A 201 -15.98 -24.71 18.61
C GLY A 201 -15.97 -26.22 18.35
N LEU A 202 -15.01 -26.70 17.55
CA LEU A 202 -14.86 -28.12 17.24
C LEU A 202 -14.31 -28.92 18.42
N THR A 203 -13.35 -28.39 19.19
CA THR A 203 -12.80 -29.08 20.38
C THR A 203 -13.82 -29.18 21.53
N ARG A 204 -14.74 -28.22 21.65
CA ARG A 204 -15.80 -28.28 22.68
C ARG A 204 -16.79 -29.43 22.44
N ARG A 205 -17.01 -29.83 21.19
CA ARG A 205 -17.93 -30.93 20.83
C ARG A 205 -17.38 -32.31 21.17
N THR A 206 -16.06 -32.47 21.22
CA THR A 206 -15.42 -33.75 21.57
C THR A 206 -15.30 -33.97 23.08
N ALA A 207 -15.44 -32.92 23.89
CA ALA A 207 -15.32 -33.01 25.36
C ALA A 207 -16.62 -33.37 26.09
N SER A 208 -17.78 -33.44 25.41
CA SER A 208 -19.09 -33.70 26.01
C SER A 208 -19.67 -35.09 25.70
N ARG A 209 -18.83 -36.06 25.30
CA ARG A 209 -19.19 -37.47 25.09
C ARG A 209 -18.26 -38.34 25.91
#